data_AF-A0A2N7NIU7-F1
#
_entry.id   AF-A0A2N7NIU7-F1
#
_cell.length_a   1.000
_cell.length_b   1.000
_cell.length_c   1.000
_cell.angle_alpha   90.00
_cell.angle_beta   90.00
_cell.angle_gamma   90.00
#
_symmetry.space_group_name_H-M   'P 1'
#
loop_
_entity.id
_entity.type
_entity.pdbx_description
1 polymer ?
#
loop_
_entity_poly.entity_id
_entity_poly.type
_entity_poly.pdbx_seq_one_letter_code
_entity_poly.pdbx_strand_id
1 'polypeptide(L)'
;MKKKTNTPSVESQQEALKIAKATQKPAQTKEQTKLIAQGIEKGIALYKKQQKERSRQADKARKRVKKEKQTQQTNLDEENNVDTIVETTSNHASKLPWLLLIASWVGFAIYLMK
;
A
#
# COMPACT_ATOMS: atom_id res chain seq x y z
N MET A 1 -30.18 1.38 3.16
CA MET A 1 -28.90 1.16 2.45
C MET A 1 -29.06 1.62 0.99
N LYS A 2 -28.42 2.72 0.58
CA LYS A 2 -28.55 3.23 -0.79
C LYS A 2 -27.87 2.25 -1.76
N LYS A 3 -28.64 1.51 -2.56
CA LYS A 3 -28.11 0.71 -3.68
C LYS A 3 -27.41 1.71 -4.61
N LYS A 4 -26.07 1.70 -4.65
CA LYS A 4 -25.33 2.40 -5.71
C LYS A 4 -25.77 1.76 -7.02
N THR A 5 -26.60 2.47 -7.77
CA THR A 5 -26.90 2.13 -9.14
C THR A 5 -25.56 1.97 -9.83
N ASN A 6 -25.29 0.77 -10.34
CA ASN A 6 -24.11 0.49 -11.12
C ASN A 6 -24.32 1.16 -12.48
N THR A 7 -24.41 2.49 -12.49
CA THR A 7 -24.59 3.28 -13.69
C THR A 7 -23.26 3.17 -14.43
N PRO A 8 -23.22 2.46 -15.56
CA PRO A 8 -22.00 2.29 -16.32
C PRO A 8 -21.46 3.67 -16.73
N SER A 9 -20.14 3.85 -16.64
CA SER A 9 -19.50 5.10 -17.05
C SER A 9 -19.74 5.31 -18.54
N VAL A 10 -19.95 6.56 -18.96
CA VAL A 10 -20.05 6.95 -20.37
C VAL A 10 -18.81 6.48 -21.16
N GLU A 11 -17.65 6.48 -20.52
CA GLU A 11 -16.41 5.95 -21.09
C GLU A 11 -16.52 4.46 -21.42
N SER A 12 -17.06 3.65 -20.50
CA SER A 12 -17.24 2.20 -20.72
C SER A 12 -18.21 1.92 -21.87
N GLN A 13 -19.23 2.77 -22.05
CA GLN A 13 -20.17 2.67 -23.17
C GLN A 13 -19.50 3.00 -24.51
N GLN A 14 -18.73 4.08 -24.56
CA GLN A 14 -17.99 4.49 -25.75
C GLN A 14 -16.94 3.45 -26.15
N GLU A 15 -16.21 2.92 -25.17
CA GLU A 15 -15.21 1.89 -25.36
C GLU A 15 -15.85 0.58 -25.85
N ALA A 16 -16.97 0.18 -25.27
CA ALA A 16 -17.74 -0.98 -25.71
C ALA A 16 -18.28 -0.83 -27.14
N LEU A 17 -18.78 0.36 -27.50
CA LEU A 17 -19.23 0.67 -28.87
C LEU A 17 -18.06 0.64 -29.86
N LYS A 18 -16.89 1.17 -29.48
CA LYS A 18 -15.69 1.16 -30.31
C LYS A 18 -15.21 -0.28 -30.58
N ILE A 19 -15.17 -1.11 -29.53
CA ILE A 19 -14.80 -2.52 -29.65
C ILE A 19 -15.82 -3.28 -30.51
N ALA A 20 -17.12 -3.11 -30.25
CA ALA A 20 -18.17 -3.77 -31.02
C ALA A 20 -18.09 -3.41 -32.52
N LYS A 21 -17.89 -2.13 -32.86
CA LYS A 21 -17.68 -1.68 -34.24
C LYS A 21 -16.39 -2.21 -34.86
N ALA A 22 -15.30 -2.28 -34.10
CA ALA A 22 -14.04 -2.85 -34.59
C ALA A 22 -14.15 -4.35 -34.92
N THR A 23 -15.01 -5.08 -34.20
CA THR A 23 -15.28 -6.51 -34.42
C THR A 23 -16.49 -6.79 -35.32
N GLN A 24 -17.08 -5.75 -35.91
CA GLN A 24 -18.32 -5.86 -36.69
C GLN A 24 -18.08 -6.70 -37.96
N LYS A 25 -18.93 -7.70 -38.17
CA LYS A 25 -18.94 -8.47 -39.42
C LYS A 25 -19.72 -7.71 -40.50
N PRO A 26 -19.36 -7.83 -41.80
CA PRO A 26 -19.99 -7.07 -42.88
C PRO A 26 -21.51 -7.31 -43.04
N ALA A 27 -22.04 -8.43 -42.57
CA ALA A 27 -23.48 -8.75 -42.59
C ALA A 27 -24.24 -8.33 -41.30
N GLN A 28 -23.60 -7.63 -40.36
CA GLN A 28 -24.18 -7.33 -39.05
C GLN A 28 -25.00 -6.02 -39.03
N THR A 29 -26.20 -6.06 -38.43
CA THR A 29 -27.05 -4.87 -38.28
C THR A 29 -26.55 -3.92 -37.19
N LYS A 30 -26.94 -2.65 -37.27
CA LYS A 30 -26.60 -1.65 -36.24
C LYS A 30 -27.17 -2.02 -34.86
N GLU A 31 -28.36 -2.61 -34.83
CA GLU A 31 -28.99 -3.08 -33.59
C GLU A 31 -28.23 -4.24 -32.95
N GLN A 32 -27.78 -5.21 -33.76
CA GLN A 32 -26.93 -6.31 -33.30
C GLN A 32 -25.60 -5.79 -32.73
N THR A 33 -24.98 -4.84 -33.42
CA THR A 33 -23.75 -4.20 -32.95
C THR A 33 -23.98 -3.48 -31.61
N LYS A 34 -25.13 -2.82 -31.44
CA LYS A 34 -25.52 -2.16 -30.19
C LYS A 34 -25.76 -3.15 -29.05
N LEU A 35 -26.39 -4.30 -29.31
CA LEU A 35 -26.56 -5.37 -28.32
C LEU A 35 -25.21 -5.95 -27.88
N ILE A 36 -24.28 -6.14 -28.80
CA ILE A 36 -22.91 -6.58 -28.48
C ILE A 36 -22.20 -5.54 -27.64
N ALA A 37 -22.30 -4.26 -28.00
CA ALA A 37 -21.73 -3.18 -27.19
C ALA A 37 -22.30 -3.19 -25.76
N GLN A 38 -23.61 -3.39 -25.58
CA GLN A 38 -24.21 -3.51 -24.26
C GLN A 38 -23.69 -4.72 -23.46
N GLY A 39 -23.40 -5.83 -24.14
CA GLY A 39 -22.75 -7.00 -23.53
C GLY A 39 -21.33 -6.71 -23.05
N ILE A 40 -20.52 -6.07 -23.90
CA ILE A 40 -19.14 -5.69 -23.58
C ILE A 40 -19.11 -4.68 -22.42
N GLU A 41 -20.01 -3.70 -22.44
CA GLU A 41 -20.18 -2.71 -21.37
C GLU A 41 -20.43 -3.37 -20.01
N LYS A 42 -21.37 -4.33 -19.95
CA LYS A 42 -21.65 -5.11 -18.74
C LYS A 42 -20.43 -5.92 -18.31
N GLY A 43 -19.71 -6.54 -19.25
CA GLY A 43 -18.49 -7.28 -18.99
C GLY A 43 -17.40 -6.44 -18.34
N ILE A 44 -17.12 -5.26 -18.90
CA ILE A 44 -16.14 -4.30 -18.35
C ILE A 44 -16.56 -3.86 -16.94
N ALA A 45 -17.84 -3.58 -16.73
CA ALA A 45 -18.35 -3.17 -15.43
C ALA A 45 -18.19 -4.27 -14.36
N LEU A 46 -18.51 -5.52 -14.70
CA LEU A 46 -18.34 -6.67 -13.80
C LEU A 46 -16.87 -6.90 -13.46
N TYR A 47 -15.99 -6.86 -14.45
CA TYR A 47 -14.55 -7.04 -14.25
C TYR A 47 -13.97 -5.94 -13.34
N LYS A 48 -14.26 -4.66 -13.65
CA LYS A 48 -13.81 -3.53 -12.82
C LYS A 48 -14.34 -3.62 -11.39
N LYS A 49 -15.56 -4.15 -11.18
CA LYS A 49 -16.13 -4.38 -9.84
C LYS A 49 -15.35 -5.46 -9.09
N GLN A 50 -15.13 -6.61 -9.71
CA GLN A 50 -14.39 -7.72 -9.11
C GLN A 50 -12.96 -7.30 -8.76
N GLN A 51 -12.29 -6.55 -9.65
CA GLN A 51 -10.95 -6.05 -9.42
C GLN A 51 -10.87 -5.11 -8.21
N LYS A 52 -11.81 -4.16 -8.07
CA LYS A 52 -11.90 -3.27 -6.91
C LYS A 52 -12.17 -4.01 -5.60
N GLU A 53 -12.96 -5.08 -5.66
CA GLU A 53 -13.22 -5.90 -4.48
C GLU A 53 -11.97 -6.68 -4.06
N ARG A 54 -11.27 -7.28 -5.02
CA ARG A 54 -9.98 -7.97 -4.78
C ARG A 54 -8.93 -7.03 -4.21
N SER A 55 -8.81 -5.81 -4.73
CA SER A 55 -7.84 -4.83 -4.20
C SER A 55 -8.18 -4.46 -2.75
N ARG A 56 -9.46 -4.26 -2.42
CA ARG A 56 -9.91 -3.99 -1.05
C ARG A 56 -9.61 -5.15 -0.10
N GLN A 57 -9.78 -6.40 -0.55
CA GLN A 57 -9.44 -7.57 0.26
C GLN A 57 -7.92 -7.63 0.52
N ALA A 58 -7.10 -7.40 -0.51
CA ALA A 58 -5.65 -7.33 -0.37
C ALA A 58 -5.20 -6.23 0.59
N ASP A 59 -5.80 -5.03 0.50
CA ASP A 59 -5.49 -3.93 1.42
C ASP A 59 -5.89 -4.24 2.85
N LYS A 60 -7.04 -4.90 3.07
CA LYS A 60 -7.45 -5.37 4.40
C LYS A 60 -6.47 -6.38 4.96
N ALA A 61 -6.03 -7.36 4.16
CA ALA A 61 -5.04 -8.35 4.58
C ALA A 61 -3.71 -7.68 4.95
N ARG A 62 -3.21 -6.77 4.11
CA ARG A 62 -1.97 -6.01 4.39
C ARG A 62 -2.08 -5.19 5.67
N LYS A 63 -3.22 -4.55 5.92
CA LYS A 63 -3.47 -3.80 7.16
C LYS A 63 -3.51 -4.70 8.39
N ARG A 64 -4.10 -5.90 8.29
CA ARG A 64 -4.11 -6.89 9.39
C ARG A 64 -2.70 -7.33 9.75
N VAL A 65 -1.91 -7.74 8.75
CA VAL A 65 -0.52 -8.15 8.97
C VAL A 65 0.32 -7.02 9.57
N LYS A 66 0.17 -5.78 9.09
CA LYS A 66 0.87 -4.63 9.67
C LYS A 66 0.46 -4.39 11.12
N LYS A 67 -0.84 -4.48 11.43
CA LYS A 67 -1.34 -4.31 12.80
C LYS A 67 -0.83 -5.41 13.72
N GLU A 68 -0.86 -6.67 13.28
CA GLU A 68 -0.32 -7.81 14.05
C GLU A 68 1.18 -7.64 14.32
N LYS A 69 1.97 -7.25 13.32
CA LYS A 69 3.41 -6.95 13.51
C LYS A 69 3.64 -5.80 14.47
N GLN A 70 2.83 -4.74 14.38
CA GLN A 70 2.95 -3.60 15.29
C GLN A 70 2.57 -4.01 16.71
N THR A 71 1.48 -4.76 16.90
CA THR A 71 1.08 -5.29 18.21
C THR A 71 2.15 -6.24 18.76
N GLN A 72 2.74 -7.12 17.95
CA GLN A 72 3.86 -7.96 18.38
C GLN A 72 5.05 -7.10 18.82
N GLN A 73 5.46 -6.09 18.04
CA GLN A 73 6.51 -5.16 18.48
C GLN A 73 6.16 -4.47 19.80
N THR A 74 4.90 -4.03 19.98
CA THR A 74 4.47 -3.41 21.25
C THR A 74 4.51 -4.39 22.43
N ASN A 75 4.17 -5.66 22.20
CA ASN A 75 4.24 -6.69 23.25
C ASN A 75 5.69 -7.13 23.53
N LEU A 76 6.56 -7.19 22.52
CA LEU A 76 7.99 -7.43 22.73
C LEU A 76 8.64 -6.26 23.48
N ASP A 77 8.23 -5.02 23.24
CA ASP A 77 8.71 -3.85 23.98
C ASP A 77 8.20 -3.85 25.44
N GLU A 78 6.97 -4.35 25.71
CA GLU A 78 6.43 -4.52 27.06
C GLU A 78 7.03 -5.72 27.81
N GLU A 79 7.27 -6.86 27.15
CA GLU A 79 7.90 -8.05 27.76
C GLU A 79 9.40 -7.82 28.04
N ASN A 80 10.11 -7.09 27.17
CA ASN A 80 11.47 -6.60 27.47
C ASN A 80 11.49 -5.53 28.57
N ASN A 81 10.36 -4.91 28.94
CA ASN A 81 10.33 -3.96 30.05
C ASN A 81 10.19 -4.64 31.43
N VAL A 82 9.71 -5.89 31.49
CA VAL A 82 9.50 -6.63 32.75
C VAL A 82 10.73 -7.49 33.13
N ASP A 83 11.49 -7.99 32.15
CA ASP A 83 12.71 -8.77 32.43
C ASP A 83 14.00 -7.93 32.50
N THR A 84 13.96 -6.62 32.26
CA THR A 84 15.15 -5.75 32.37
C THR A 84 15.29 -5.05 33.74
N ILE A 85 14.91 -5.73 34.83
CA ILE A 85 15.15 -5.23 36.20
C ILE A 85 16.27 -6.03 36.92
N VAL A 86 16.74 -7.14 36.35
CA VAL A 86 17.88 -7.89 36.88
C VAL A 86 18.80 -8.21 35.71
N GLU A 87 20.08 -7.85 35.80
CA GLU A 87 21.11 -7.92 34.74
C GLU A 87 21.27 -6.68 33.85
N THR A 88 21.33 -5.50 34.47
CA THR A 88 22.10 -4.36 33.94
C THR A 88 23.59 -4.54 34.27
N THR A 89 24.24 -5.50 33.61
CA THR A 89 25.70 -5.54 33.51
C THR A 89 26.10 -5.02 32.12
N SER A 90 26.88 -3.93 32.13
CA SER A 90 27.54 -3.26 30.98
C SER A 90 26.83 -2.08 30.29
N ASN A 91 26.16 -1.21 31.06
CA ASN A 91 25.83 0.15 30.64
C ASN A 91 27.04 1.13 30.64
N HIS A 92 28.23 0.66 30.21
CA HIS A 92 29.47 1.46 30.21
C HIS A 92 29.91 1.92 28.79
N ALA A 93 29.14 1.61 27.75
CA ALA A 93 29.50 1.90 26.35
C ALA A 93 29.01 3.27 25.83
N SER A 94 28.06 3.93 26.50
CA SER A 94 27.46 5.17 26.01
C SER A 94 28.28 6.44 26.30
N LYS A 95 29.27 6.37 27.20
CA LYS A 95 30.13 7.53 27.55
C LYS A 95 31.46 7.60 26.79
N LEU A 96 31.93 6.47 26.25
CA LEU A 96 33.14 6.40 25.44
C LEU A 96 33.14 7.35 24.23
N PRO A 97 32.08 7.39 23.38
CA PRO A 97 32.11 8.22 22.18
C PRO A 97 32.13 9.72 22.50
N TRP A 98 31.48 10.15 23.59
CA TRP A 98 31.54 11.54 24.05
C TRP A 98 32.91 11.93 24.60
N LEU A 99 33.57 11.03 25.33
CA LEU A 99 34.93 11.29 25.82
C LEU A 99 35.93 11.41 24.66
N LEU A 100 35.85 10.53 23.66
CA LEU A 100 36.68 10.61 22.45
C LEU A 100 36.43 11.91 21.66
N LEU A 101 35.18 12.35 21.59
CA LEU A 101 34.82 13.58 20.88
C LEU A 101 35.44 14.82 21.55
N ILE A 102 35.35 14.91 22.87
CA ILE A 102 35.96 16.00 23.65
C ILE A 102 37.48 15.98 23.48
N ALA A 103 38.10 14.79 23.57
CA ALA A 103 39.54 14.65 23.39
C ALA A 103 40.01 15.09 21.99
N SER A 104 39.26 14.75 20.94
CA SER A 104 39.56 15.13 19.55
C SER A 104 39.51 16.64 19.34
N TRP A 105 38.47 17.31 19.88
CA TRP A 105 38.34 18.77 19.77
C TRP A 105 39.42 19.53 20.52
N VAL A 106 39.79 19.09 21.73
CA VAL A 106 40.87 19.72 22.50
C VAL A 106 42.21 19.61 21.76
N GLY A 107 42.52 18.44 21.20
CA GLY A 107 43.72 18.26 20.38
C GLY A 107 43.74 19.16 19.15
N PHE A 108 42.60 19.29 18.45
CA PHE A 108 42.47 20.16 17.28
C PHE A 108 42.58 21.65 17.65
N ALA A 109 42.00 22.08 18.78
CA ALA A 109 42.09 23.46 19.25
C ALA A 109 43.53 23.85 19.62
N ILE A 110 44.28 22.97 20.30
CA ILE A 110 45.69 23.21 20.62
C ILE A 110 46.53 23.27 19.34
N TYR A 111 46.27 22.39 18.37
CA TYR A 111 46.97 22.39 17.09
C TYR A 111 46.69 23.66 16.27
N LEU A 112 45.45 24.16 16.25
CA LEU A 112 45.09 25.40 15.54
C LEU A 112 45.66 26.67 16.18
N MET A 113 45.88 26.64 17.49
CA MET A 113 46.37 27.79 18.27
C MET A 113 47.90 27.82 18.39
N LYS A 114 48.58 26.86 17.76
CA LYS A 114 50.03 26.73 17.66
C LYS A 114 50.47 26.91 16.20
#